data_AF-A0A2A9F3P2-F1
#
_entry.id   AF-A0A2A9F3P2-F1
#
_cell.length_a   1.000
_cell.length_b   1.000
_cell.length_c   1.000
_cell.angle_alpha   90.00
_cell.angle_beta   90.00
_cell.angle_gamma   90.00
#
_symmetry.space_group_name_H-M   'P 1'
#
loop_
_entity.id
_entity.type
_entity.pdbx_description
1 polymer ?
#
loop_
_entity_poly.entity_id
_entity_poly.type
_entity_poly.pdbx_seq_one_letter_code
_entity_poly.pdbx_strand_id
1 'polypeptide(L)'
;MAVTGPTGVVGGMTAARDVGDLVRHLEADAVGQLTAAAGNESLCTLSRGGEPRPAAKYHEGAAAALAQVRRAVDKQAPAQDPTVTVRAVRDRWTAHAGADTPAWRAYNDGGLDALDALLSSTPPRDGIRGNGEDGGEARPARDRTPEPGAPATRGPGNEPVTALRGGGGRWPRRRTVATAALTPVLLAALVTTGGGWMPTEAPLWTALVALTALISAATLATYLPLRGQGWRPDLGCSPCAAMSAGSVLAAAWLLGSAPLQPAMAVVALAAVAFGLVQRLTGAATTCST
;
A
#
# COMPACT_ATOMS: atom_id res chain seq x y z
N MET A 1 45.01 -46.79 22.13
CA MET A 1 44.90 -45.71 21.12
C MET A 1 43.64 -44.92 21.43
N ALA A 2 43.79 -43.76 22.06
CA ALA A 2 42.68 -42.86 22.38
C ALA A 2 42.54 -41.85 21.24
N VAL A 3 41.39 -41.86 20.56
CA VAL A 3 41.04 -40.91 19.52
C VAL A 3 40.30 -39.76 20.19
N THR A 4 40.98 -38.62 20.36
CA THR A 4 40.35 -37.35 20.72
C THR A 4 39.75 -36.73 19.46
N GLY A 5 38.42 -36.75 19.35
CA GLY A 5 37.69 -36.06 18.30
C GLY A 5 37.66 -34.55 18.53
N PRO A 6 37.70 -33.72 17.47
CA PRO A 6 37.69 -32.26 17.61
C PRO A 6 36.30 -31.78 18.06
N THR A 7 36.26 -31.03 19.16
CA THR A 7 35.12 -30.20 19.55
C THR A 7 34.92 -29.13 18.49
N GLY A 8 34.00 -29.38 17.56
CA GLY A 8 33.55 -28.39 16.60
C GLY A 8 32.92 -27.21 17.34
N VAL A 9 33.55 -26.05 17.24
CA VAL A 9 32.96 -24.76 17.62
C VAL A 9 31.82 -24.51 16.64
N VAL A 10 30.62 -24.94 16.98
CA VAL A 10 29.39 -24.47 16.34
C VAL A 10 29.32 -22.99 16.67
N GLY A 11 29.70 -22.15 15.69
CA GLY A 11 29.76 -20.71 15.83
C GLY A 11 28.42 -20.19 16.31
N GLY A 12 28.37 -19.81 17.60
CA GLY A 12 27.19 -19.20 18.20
C GLY A 12 26.89 -17.90 17.46
N MET A 13 25.93 -17.95 16.54
CA MET A 13 25.20 -16.79 16.09
C MET A 13 24.67 -16.12 17.36
N THR A 14 25.24 -14.97 17.70
CA THR A 14 24.81 -14.23 18.89
C THR A 14 23.44 -13.68 18.56
N ALA A 15 22.43 -13.84 19.41
CA ALA A 15 21.08 -13.36 19.09
C ALA A 15 21.00 -11.86 18.75
N ALA A 16 21.99 -11.06 19.15
CA ALA A 16 22.12 -9.67 18.69
C ALA A 16 22.38 -9.57 17.18
N ARG A 17 23.20 -10.47 16.61
CA ARG A 17 23.37 -10.59 15.15
C ARG A 17 22.09 -11.06 14.48
N ASP A 18 21.41 -12.06 15.05
CA ASP A 18 20.17 -12.60 14.48
C ASP A 18 19.05 -11.54 14.41
N VAL A 19 18.86 -10.77 15.49
CA VAL A 19 17.91 -9.66 15.49
C VAL A 19 18.35 -8.54 14.56
N GLY A 20 19.65 -8.23 14.50
CA GLY A 20 20.18 -7.22 13.58
C GLY A 20 19.95 -7.57 12.11
N ASP A 21 20.13 -8.83 11.73
CA ASP A 21 19.88 -9.34 10.37
C ASP A 21 18.39 -9.35 10.05
N LEU A 22 17.55 -9.78 10.99
CA LEU A 22 16.09 -9.74 10.83
C LEU A 22 15.57 -8.31 10.66
N VAL A 23 16.06 -7.35 11.45
CA VAL A 23 15.69 -5.92 11.32
C VAL A 23 16.09 -5.39 9.95
N ARG A 24 17.30 -5.71 9.46
CA ARG A 24 17.74 -5.31 8.11
C ARG A 24 16.86 -5.89 7.01
N HIS A 25 16.48 -7.17 7.13
CA HIS A 25 15.59 -7.83 6.17
C HIS A 25 14.21 -7.15 6.14
N LEU A 26 13.61 -6.92 7.31
CA LEU A 26 12.31 -6.26 7.42
C LEU A 26 12.36 -4.80 6.98
N GLU A 27 13.44 -4.07 7.25
CA GLU A 27 13.63 -2.69 6.79
C GLU A 27 13.71 -2.65 5.26
N ALA A 28 14.47 -3.57 4.64
CA ALA A 28 14.56 -3.69 3.20
C ALA A 28 13.22 -4.05 2.56
N ASP A 29 12.46 -4.97 3.16
CA ASP A 29 11.11 -5.32 2.72
C ASP A 29 10.16 -4.12 2.84
N ALA A 30 10.14 -3.42 3.98
CA ALA A 30 9.31 -2.23 4.17
C ALA A 30 9.66 -1.10 3.18
N VAL A 31 10.93 -0.90 2.87
CA VAL A 31 11.38 0.06 1.85
C VAL A 31 10.98 -0.40 0.45
N GLY A 32 11.05 -1.71 0.17
CA GLY A 32 10.54 -2.32 -1.06
C GLY A 32 9.04 -2.06 -1.24
N GLN A 33 8.24 -2.34 -0.21
CA GLN A 33 6.81 -2.09 -0.16
C GLN A 33 6.46 -0.61 -0.24
N LEU A 34 7.25 0.28 0.39
CA LEU A 34 7.10 1.73 0.26
C LEU A 34 7.38 2.18 -1.17
N THR A 35 8.44 1.66 -1.80
CA THR A 35 8.79 1.99 -3.18
C THR A 35 7.71 1.48 -4.13
N ALA A 36 7.12 0.31 -3.85
CA ALA A 36 6.00 -0.24 -4.61
C ALA A 36 4.73 0.60 -4.41
N ALA A 37 4.39 0.97 -3.17
CA ALA A 37 3.23 1.83 -2.86
C ALA A 37 3.39 3.26 -3.42
N ALA A 38 4.58 3.84 -3.35
CA ALA A 38 4.93 5.11 -3.99
C ALA A 38 4.98 4.99 -5.52
N GLY A 39 5.22 3.78 -6.03
CA GLY A 39 5.17 3.38 -7.44
C GLY A 39 3.76 3.07 -7.96
N ASN A 40 2.71 3.33 -7.18
CA ASN A 40 1.29 3.06 -7.46
C ASN A 40 0.77 1.62 -7.25
N GLU A 41 1.41 0.80 -6.40
CA GLU A 41 0.71 -0.35 -5.80
C GLU A 41 -0.30 0.12 -4.73
N SER A 42 -1.32 -0.71 -4.49
CA SER A 42 -2.55 -0.42 -3.74
C SER A 42 -2.43 0.72 -2.73
N LEU A 43 -3.17 1.82 -2.96
CA LEU A 43 -3.20 2.96 -2.03
C LEU A 43 -3.78 2.60 -0.66
N CYS A 44 -4.36 1.41 -0.50
CA CYS A 44 -4.91 0.92 0.75
C CYS A 44 -4.21 -0.38 1.15
N THR A 45 -3.60 -0.41 2.33
CA THR A 45 -3.20 -1.62 3.05
C THR A 45 -4.12 -1.82 4.24
N LEU A 46 -4.26 -3.04 4.75
CA LEU A 46 -5.03 -3.31 5.96
C LEU A 46 -4.07 -3.31 7.15
N SER A 47 -4.34 -2.48 8.16
CA SER A 47 -3.66 -2.63 9.45
C SER A 47 -4.07 -3.95 10.12
N ARG A 48 -3.34 -4.38 11.16
CA ARG A 48 -3.76 -5.55 11.96
C ARG A 48 -5.19 -5.44 12.51
N GLY A 49 -5.66 -4.23 12.76
CA GLY A 49 -7.04 -3.96 13.19
C GLY A 49 -8.10 -4.18 12.10
N GLY A 50 -7.71 -4.50 10.87
CA GLY A 50 -8.61 -4.65 9.73
C GLY A 50 -9.03 -3.32 9.09
N GLU A 51 -8.45 -2.21 9.53
CA GLU A 51 -8.78 -0.87 9.04
C GLU A 51 -7.96 -0.54 7.77
N PRO A 52 -8.59 -0.04 6.70
CA PRO A 52 -7.87 0.39 5.50
C PRO A 52 -7.04 1.64 5.79
N ARG A 53 -5.77 1.62 5.38
CA ARG A 53 -4.77 2.68 5.57
C ARG A 53 -4.10 3.07 4.27
N PRO A 54 -3.80 4.37 4.04
CA PRO A 54 -2.88 4.82 3.00
C PRO A 54 -1.56 4.03 3.01
N ALA A 55 -1.35 3.17 2.01
CA ALA A 55 -0.24 2.22 2.02
C ALA A 55 1.14 2.90 2.06
N ALA A 56 1.32 3.98 1.32
CA ALA A 56 2.57 4.73 1.31
C ALA A 56 2.94 5.22 2.73
N LYS A 57 2.01 5.88 3.43
CA LYS A 57 2.27 6.36 4.80
C LYS A 57 2.47 5.21 5.77
N TYR A 58 1.74 4.12 5.61
CA TYR A 58 1.91 2.91 6.43
C TYR A 58 3.31 2.30 6.29
N HIS A 59 3.78 2.05 5.07
CA HIS A 59 5.12 1.48 4.84
C HIS A 59 6.25 2.47 5.18
N GLU A 60 6.02 3.78 5.05
CA GLU A 60 6.93 4.83 5.53
C GLU A 60 7.12 4.73 7.05
N GLY A 61 6.04 4.50 7.79
CA GLY A 61 6.07 4.27 9.23
C GLY A 61 6.83 3.01 9.63
N ALA A 62 6.54 1.90 8.95
CA ALA A 62 7.23 0.63 9.15
C ALA A 62 8.75 0.76 8.95
N ALA A 63 9.18 1.35 7.82
CA ALA A 63 10.58 1.58 7.51
C ALA A 63 11.26 2.50 8.55
N ALA A 64 10.59 3.58 8.94
CA ALA A 64 11.13 4.52 9.94
C ALA A 64 11.31 3.87 11.32
N ALA A 65 10.35 3.06 11.77
CA ALA A 65 10.41 2.34 13.04
C ALA A 65 11.57 1.33 13.05
N LEU A 66 11.69 0.52 12.00
CA LEU A 66 12.75 -0.49 11.87
C LEU A 66 14.14 0.15 11.77
N ALA A 67 14.29 1.24 11.02
CA ALA A 67 15.55 2.00 10.97
C ALA A 67 15.92 2.57 12.35
N GLN A 68 14.94 2.95 13.19
CA GLN A 68 15.19 3.39 14.57
C GLN A 68 15.65 2.24 15.47
N VAL A 69 15.07 1.04 15.34
CA VAL A 69 15.53 -0.17 16.03
C VAL A 69 16.96 -0.49 15.64
N ARG A 70 17.28 -0.54 14.34
CA ARG A 70 18.63 -0.83 13.84
C ARG A 70 19.67 0.09 14.47
N ARG A 71 19.44 1.41 14.38
CA ARG A 71 20.35 2.41 14.98
C ARG A 71 20.52 2.26 16.49
N ALA A 72 19.51 1.78 17.19
CA ALA A 72 19.57 1.57 18.63
C ALA A 72 20.33 0.29 19.00
N VAL A 73 20.11 -0.81 18.26
CA VAL A 73 20.83 -2.08 18.42
C VAL A 73 22.31 -1.91 18.07
N ASP A 74 22.65 -1.16 17.01
CA ASP A 74 24.05 -0.89 16.64
C ASP A 74 24.83 -0.12 17.73
N LYS A 75 24.13 0.64 18.59
CA LYS A 75 24.72 1.40 19.71
C LYS A 75 24.69 0.63 21.04
N GLN A 76 24.05 -0.53 21.07
CA GLN A 76 23.82 -1.31 22.27
C GLN A 76 25.09 -2.03 22.72
N ALA A 77 25.27 -2.19 24.03
CA ALA A 77 26.36 -3.01 24.55
C ALA A 77 26.17 -4.48 24.12
N PRO A 78 27.22 -5.23 23.74
CA PRO A 78 27.10 -6.59 23.20
C PRO A 78 26.36 -7.60 24.10
N ALA A 79 26.36 -7.36 25.42
CA ALA A 79 25.74 -8.22 26.42
C ALA A 79 24.25 -7.94 26.66
N GLN A 80 23.73 -6.81 26.17
CA GLN A 80 22.35 -6.41 26.43
C GLN A 80 21.40 -7.11 25.45
N ASP A 81 20.25 -7.57 25.93
CA ASP A 81 19.23 -8.22 25.10
C ASP A 81 18.61 -7.23 24.09
N PRO A 82 18.68 -7.48 22.76
CA PRO A 82 18.10 -6.60 21.75
C PRO A 82 16.57 -6.47 21.87
N THR A 83 15.89 -7.46 22.46
CA THR A 83 14.43 -7.42 22.68
C THR A 83 14.00 -6.26 23.57
N VAL A 84 14.85 -5.91 24.57
CA VAL A 84 14.63 -4.74 25.44
C VAL A 84 14.65 -3.45 24.62
N THR A 85 15.56 -3.35 23.66
CA THR A 85 15.68 -2.19 22.76
C THR A 85 14.47 -2.07 21.83
N VAL A 86 13.99 -3.18 21.26
CA VAL A 86 12.78 -3.20 20.42
C VAL A 86 11.56 -2.72 21.20
N ARG A 87 11.34 -3.24 22.43
CA ARG A 87 10.26 -2.80 23.31
C ARG A 87 10.34 -1.31 23.63
N ALA A 88 11.54 -0.82 23.97
CA ALA A 88 11.73 0.60 24.25
C ALA A 88 11.45 1.51 23.04
N VAL A 89 11.73 1.06 21.80
CA VAL A 89 11.34 1.79 20.58
C VAL A 89 9.81 1.79 20.42
N ARG A 90 9.17 0.64 20.60
CA ARG A 90 7.71 0.50 20.51
C ARG A 90 6.96 1.36 21.51
N ASP A 91 7.42 1.41 22.77
CA ASP A 91 6.81 2.23 23.81
C ASP A 91 6.85 3.72 23.42
N ARG A 92 7.96 4.18 22.83
CA ARG A 92 8.06 5.55 22.29
C ARG A 92 7.06 5.80 21.16
N TRP A 93 6.91 4.88 20.20
CA TRP A 93 5.92 5.03 19.11
C TRP A 93 4.50 5.07 19.66
N THR A 94 4.18 4.20 20.63
CA THR A 94 2.87 4.16 21.29
C THR A 94 2.54 5.50 21.98
N ALA A 95 3.54 6.11 22.62
CA ALA A 95 3.37 7.42 23.26
C ALA A 95 3.14 8.59 22.27
N HIS A 96 3.49 8.44 20.98
CA HIS A 96 3.34 9.48 19.95
C HIS A 96 2.03 9.37 19.14
N ALA A 97 1.02 8.66 19.65
CA ALA A 97 -0.27 8.49 18.97
C ALA A 97 -1.11 9.77 18.78
N GLY A 98 -0.65 10.94 19.25
CA GLY A 98 -1.46 12.15 19.46
C GLY A 98 -1.77 13.05 18.25
N ALA A 99 -1.49 12.66 17.00
CA ALA A 99 -1.89 13.46 15.84
C ALA A 99 -3.05 12.83 15.06
N ASP A 100 -4.12 13.60 14.84
CA ASP A 100 -5.42 13.07 14.35
C ASP A 100 -5.55 12.88 12.83
N THR A 101 -4.50 13.20 12.06
CA THR A 101 -4.61 13.09 10.59
C THR A 101 -4.66 11.63 10.14
N PRO A 102 -5.46 11.28 9.10
CA PRO A 102 -5.46 9.94 8.53
C PRO A 102 -4.07 9.46 8.07
N ALA A 103 -3.25 10.39 7.56
CA ALA A 103 -1.88 10.11 7.15
C ALA A 103 -0.96 9.75 8.33
N TRP A 104 -1.08 10.47 9.45
CA TRP A 104 -0.34 10.15 10.67
C TRP A 104 -0.76 8.81 11.27
N ARG A 105 -2.07 8.54 11.34
CA ARG A 105 -2.57 7.25 11.84
C ARG A 105 -2.04 6.07 11.02
N ALA A 106 -2.04 6.19 9.68
CA ALA A 106 -1.44 5.18 8.81
C ALA A 106 0.06 4.97 9.11
N TYR A 107 0.82 6.06 9.21
CA TYR A 107 2.24 6.03 9.56
C TYR A 107 2.51 5.38 10.92
N ASN A 108 1.77 5.77 11.95
CA ASN A 108 1.93 5.21 13.28
C ASN A 108 1.56 3.71 13.32
N ASP A 109 0.45 3.32 12.70
CA ASP A 109 0.00 1.93 12.64
C ASP A 109 1.04 1.04 11.95
N GLY A 110 1.59 1.47 10.81
CA GLY A 110 2.61 0.70 10.10
C GLY A 110 3.90 0.53 10.90
N GLY A 111 4.30 1.55 11.66
CA GLY A 111 5.42 1.44 12.61
C GLY A 111 5.16 0.44 13.72
N LEU A 112 3.99 0.50 14.37
CA LEU A 112 3.62 -0.41 15.46
C LEU A 112 3.45 -1.86 14.99
N ASP A 113 2.79 -2.09 13.86
CA ASP A 113 2.60 -3.42 13.29
C ASP A 113 3.95 -4.09 12.93
N ALA A 114 4.90 -3.32 12.38
CA ALA A 114 6.24 -3.81 12.08
C ALA A 114 7.04 -4.18 13.34
N LEU A 115 6.96 -3.37 14.40
CA LEU A 115 7.63 -3.65 15.68
C LEU A 115 7.04 -4.88 16.39
N ASP A 116 5.72 -5.07 16.31
CA ASP A 116 5.05 -6.25 16.86
C ASP A 116 5.43 -7.52 16.08
N ALA A 117 5.53 -7.44 14.76
CA ALA A 117 5.98 -8.55 13.92
C ALA A 117 7.41 -8.96 14.30
N LEU A 118 8.30 -7.98 14.53
CA LEU A 118 9.68 -8.22 14.97
C LEU A 118 9.74 -8.88 16.36
N LEU A 119 8.93 -8.41 17.32
CA LEU A 119 8.85 -9.01 18.66
C LEU A 119 8.30 -10.44 18.63
N SER A 120 7.34 -10.72 17.75
CA SER A 120 6.76 -12.06 17.58
C SER A 120 7.72 -13.03 16.89
N SER A 121 8.61 -12.51 16.05
CA SER A 121 9.63 -13.29 15.33
C SER A 121 10.88 -13.56 16.18
N THR A 122 11.04 -12.87 17.30
CA THR A 122 12.15 -13.08 18.23
C THR A 122 11.70 -14.10 19.27
N PRO A 123 12.17 -15.36 19.23
CA PRO A 123 11.78 -16.35 20.22
C PRO A 123 12.15 -15.85 21.63
N PRO A 124 11.30 -16.07 22.64
CA PRO A 124 11.69 -15.85 24.02
C PRO A 124 12.96 -16.66 24.28
N ARG A 125 14.00 -16.01 24.81
CA ARG A 125 15.08 -16.75 25.45
C ARG A 125 14.51 -17.35 26.72
N ASP A 126 13.84 -18.48 26.58
CA ASP A 126 13.62 -19.38 27.70
C ASP A 126 14.98 -19.64 28.31
N GLY A 127 15.08 -19.25 29.58
CA GLY A 127 16.35 -19.08 30.26
C GLY A 127 17.25 -20.28 30.05
N ILE A 128 18.53 -19.99 29.85
CA ILE A 128 19.55 -20.77 30.54
C ILE A 128 19.11 -20.75 32.01
N ARG A 129 18.41 -21.82 32.39
CA ARG A 129 17.96 -22.10 33.74
C ARG A 129 19.23 -22.24 34.55
N GLY A 130 19.67 -21.14 35.15
CA GLY A 130 20.71 -21.14 36.14
C GLY A 130 20.22 -21.94 37.33
N ASN A 131 20.51 -23.24 37.33
CA ASN A 131 20.69 -23.98 38.57
C ASN A 131 21.95 -23.39 39.21
N GLY A 132 21.73 -22.40 40.07
CA GLY A 132 22.77 -21.64 40.74
C GLY A 132 22.11 -20.84 41.83
N GLU A 133 21.57 -21.55 42.81
CA GLU A 133 21.45 -21.03 44.17
C GLU A 133 22.84 -20.51 44.55
N ASP A 134 22.95 -19.22 44.83
CA ASP A 134 23.83 -18.73 45.89
C ASP A 134 23.41 -17.31 46.25
N GLY A 135 23.03 -17.17 47.52
CA GLY A 135 22.61 -15.93 48.13
C GLY A 135 23.73 -14.90 48.17
N GLY A 136 23.37 -13.64 47.95
CA GLY A 136 24.33 -12.55 47.99
C GLY A 136 23.65 -11.19 48.04
N GLU A 137 23.26 -10.81 49.25
CA GLU A 137 23.26 -9.46 49.84
C GLU A 137 22.81 -8.26 48.96
N ALA A 138 21.70 -7.65 49.40
CA ALA A 138 21.15 -6.41 48.88
C ALA A 138 22.11 -5.21 48.97
N ARG A 139 22.23 -4.44 47.88
CA ARG A 139 22.89 -3.12 47.87
C ARG A 139 21.90 -2.04 47.39
N PRO A 140 21.71 -0.94 48.16
CA PRO A 140 20.64 0.01 47.90
C PRO A 140 20.93 0.97 46.73
N ALA A 141 19.82 1.48 46.21
CA ALA A 141 19.64 2.27 44.99
C ALA A 141 20.48 3.55 44.92
N ARG A 142 21.06 3.79 43.73
CA ARG A 142 21.50 5.13 43.32
C ARG A 142 20.43 5.74 42.44
N ASP A 143 19.79 6.74 43.04
CA ASP A 143 19.01 7.79 42.42
C ASP A 143 19.76 8.42 41.23
N ARG A 144 19.17 8.38 40.03
CA ARG A 144 19.62 9.18 38.88
C ARG A 144 18.40 9.89 38.32
N THR A 145 18.33 11.17 38.66
CA THR A 145 17.43 12.16 38.10
C THR A 145 17.74 12.36 36.61
N PRO A 146 16.76 12.32 35.69
CA PRO A 146 16.97 12.62 34.28
C PRO A 146 17.15 14.13 34.06
N GLU A 147 18.25 14.54 33.41
CA GLU A 147 18.45 15.91 32.95
C GLU A 147 17.40 16.31 31.89
N PRO A 148 16.75 17.48 32.04
CA PRO A 148 15.93 18.07 30.99
C PRO A 148 16.77 19.06 30.15
N GLY A 149 17.01 18.75 28.88
CA GLY A 149 17.40 19.77 27.90
C GLY A 149 18.30 19.32 26.76
N ALA A 150 17.70 18.97 25.62
CA ALA A 150 18.35 19.19 24.33
C ALA A 150 17.28 19.53 23.28
N PRO A 151 17.36 20.69 22.59
CA PRO A 151 16.41 21.06 21.56
C PRO A 151 16.52 20.14 20.34
N ALA A 152 15.36 19.71 19.85
CA ALA A 152 15.21 18.92 18.64
C ALA A 152 15.88 19.63 17.44
N THR A 153 16.91 19.00 16.90
CA THR A 153 17.52 19.39 15.63
C THR A 153 16.52 19.17 14.51
N ARG A 154 16.04 20.28 13.94
CA ARG A 154 15.22 20.34 12.74
C ARG A 154 16.05 19.75 11.58
N GLY A 155 15.67 18.55 11.14
CA GLY A 155 16.34 17.87 10.02
C GLY A 155 16.20 18.66 8.71
N PRO A 156 17.19 18.58 7.80
CA PRO A 156 17.16 19.28 6.52
C PRO A 156 16.20 18.59 5.54
N GLY A 157 15.42 19.41 4.83
CA GLY A 157 15.04 19.11 3.44
C GLY A 157 13.77 18.27 3.22
N ASN A 158 12.62 18.72 3.71
CA ASN A 158 11.36 18.42 3.03
C ASN A 158 11.28 19.29 1.76
N GLU A 159 12.09 19.00 0.74
CA GLU A 159 11.78 19.52 -0.58
C GLU A 159 10.49 18.83 -1.06
N PRO A 160 9.42 19.59 -1.34
CA PRO A 160 8.23 19.00 -1.94
C PRO A 160 8.65 18.49 -3.32
N VAL A 161 8.65 17.16 -3.47
CA VAL A 161 8.76 16.48 -4.77
C VAL A 161 7.58 16.95 -5.61
N THR A 162 7.81 18.07 -6.31
CA THR A 162 6.89 18.66 -7.28
C THR A 162 7.21 18.05 -8.64
N ALA A 163 7.33 16.73 -8.68
CA ALA A 163 7.55 15.97 -9.90
C ALA A 163 6.25 15.24 -10.23
N LEU A 164 5.76 15.47 -11.46
CA LEU A 164 4.59 14.86 -12.11
C LEU A 164 3.23 15.57 -11.92
N ARG A 165 3.21 16.88 -12.14
CA ARG A 165 2.05 17.51 -12.80
C ARG A 165 2.18 17.36 -14.32
N GLY A 166 1.36 16.48 -14.90
CA GLY A 166 0.73 16.65 -16.22
C GLY A 166 1.61 16.93 -17.43
N GLY A 167 2.41 15.96 -17.89
CA GLY A 167 2.87 15.95 -19.28
C GLY A 167 1.73 15.55 -20.21
N GLY A 168 1.27 16.46 -21.07
CA GLY A 168 0.20 16.26 -22.06
C GLY A 168 0.57 15.28 -23.19
N GLY A 169 0.88 14.03 -22.86
CA GLY A 169 1.22 12.98 -23.81
C GLY A 169 0.04 12.65 -24.71
N ARG A 170 0.22 12.78 -26.03
CA ARG A 170 -0.77 12.34 -27.03
C ARG A 170 -1.18 10.89 -26.75
N TRP A 171 -2.47 10.67 -26.62
CA TRP A 171 -3.04 9.33 -26.42
C TRP A 171 -2.63 8.41 -27.58
N PRO A 172 -2.24 7.14 -27.32
CA PRO A 172 -1.77 6.26 -28.38
C PRO A 172 -2.89 6.03 -29.40
N ARG A 173 -2.60 6.28 -30.69
CA ARG A 173 -3.55 6.18 -31.83
C ARG A 173 -4.41 4.91 -31.81
N ARG A 174 -3.86 3.80 -31.31
CA ARG A 174 -4.56 2.51 -31.22
C ARG A 174 -5.73 2.53 -30.26
N ARG A 175 -5.55 3.10 -29.06
CA ARG A 175 -6.64 3.26 -28.09
C ARG A 175 -7.69 4.21 -28.66
N THR A 176 -7.26 5.28 -29.33
CA THR A 176 -8.19 6.19 -30.01
C THR A 176 -9.02 5.49 -31.09
N VAL A 177 -8.40 4.67 -31.94
CA VAL A 177 -9.11 3.90 -32.97
C VAL A 177 -10.03 2.85 -32.34
N ALA A 178 -9.58 2.16 -31.29
CA ALA A 178 -10.41 1.21 -30.57
C ALA A 178 -11.63 1.88 -29.92
N THR A 179 -11.44 3.01 -29.24
CA THR A 179 -12.54 3.83 -28.71
C THR A 179 -13.49 4.24 -29.82
N ALA A 180 -12.99 4.79 -30.93
CA ALA A 180 -13.82 5.21 -32.06
C ALA A 180 -14.64 4.04 -32.67
N ALA A 181 -14.07 2.83 -32.72
CA ALA A 181 -14.76 1.65 -33.23
C ALA A 181 -15.77 1.06 -32.22
N LEU A 182 -15.48 1.09 -30.93
CA LEU A 182 -16.34 0.56 -29.87
C LEU A 182 -17.52 1.47 -29.53
N THR A 183 -17.35 2.80 -29.65
CA THR A 183 -18.40 3.78 -29.34
C THR A 183 -19.73 3.52 -30.07
N PRO A 184 -19.79 3.33 -31.42
CA PRO A 184 -21.07 3.09 -32.09
C PRO A 184 -21.73 1.77 -31.67
N VAL A 185 -20.93 0.74 -31.38
CA VAL A 185 -21.44 -0.56 -30.92
C VAL A 185 -22.07 -0.44 -29.54
N LEU A 186 -21.38 0.20 -28.59
CA LEU A 186 -21.90 0.43 -27.24
C LEU A 186 -23.09 1.40 -27.26
N LEU A 187 -23.06 2.42 -28.11
CA LEU A 187 -24.19 3.34 -28.26
C LEU A 187 -25.43 2.58 -28.73
N ALA A 188 -25.32 1.76 -29.79
CA ALA A 188 -26.42 0.95 -30.27
C ALA A 188 -26.97 0.04 -29.16
N ALA A 189 -26.10 -0.64 -28.41
CA ALA A 189 -26.50 -1.48 -27.29
C ALA A 189 -27.26 -0.69 -26.21
N LEU A 190 -26.68 0.41 -25.72
CA LEU A 190 -27.28 1.22 -24.64
C LEU A 190 -28.62 1.87 -25.05
N VAL A 191 -28.73 2.27 -26.32
CA VAL A 191 -29.96 2.83 -26.90
C VAL A 191 -31.05 1.77 -27.00
N THR A 192 -30.70 0.55 -27.45
CA THR A 192 -31.67 -0.56 -27.51
C THR A 192 -32.18 -0.95 -26.12
N THR A 193 -31.31 -0.91 -25.10
CA THR A 193 -31.72 -1.19 -23.71
C THR A 193 -32.51 -0.04 -23.08
N GLY A 194 -32.22 1.21 -23.46
CA GLY A 194 -32.75 2.42 -22.82
C GLY A 194 -34.06 2.97 -23.41
N GLY A 195 -34.67 2.28 -24.39
CA GLY A 195 -35.97 2.67 -24.96
C GLY A 195 -35.93 3.27 -26.37
N GLY A 196 -34.80 3.22 -27.08
CA GLY A 196 -34.68 3.61 -28.49
C GLY A 196 -34.01 4.97 -28.74
N TRP A 197 -33.81 5.31 -30.01
CA TRP A 197 -33.10 6.52 -30.44
C TRP A 197 -34.08 7.64 -30.79
N MET A 198 -34.18 8.67 -29.94
CA MET A 198 -35.12 9.80 -30.12
C MET A 198 -34.41 11.16 -29.96
N PRO A 199 -33.51 11.56 -30.88
CA PRO A 199 -32.70 12.76 -30.73
C PRO A 199 -33.51 14.06 -30.78
N THR A 200 -34.67 14.05 -31.46
CA THR A 200 -35.55 15.22 -31.58
C THR A 200 -36.47 15.39 -30.38
N GLU A 201 -36.95 14.30 -29.79
CA GLU A 201 -37.92 14.33 -28.69
C GLU A 201 -37.23 14.41 -27.31
N ALA A 202 -36.06 13.77 -27.17
CA ALA A 202 -35.29 13.71 -25.93
C ALA A 202 -33.79 14.01 -26.17
N PRO A 203 -33.43 15.25 -26.57
CA PRO A 203 -32.07 15.60 -26.93
C PRO A 203 -31.07 15.49 -25.75
N LEU A 204 -31.51 15.79 -24.53
CA LEU A 204 -30.65 15.67 -23.34
C LEU A 204 -30.34 14.20 -23.01
N TRP A 205 -31.36 13.33 -23.05
CA TRP A 205 -31.18 11.92 -22.76
C TRP A 205 -30.27 11.25 -23.80
N THR A 206 -30.48 11.54 -25.09
CA THR A 206 -29.61 11.02 -26.17
C THR A 206 -28.17 11.49 -26.03
N ALA A 207 -27.93 12.75 -25.66
CA ALA A 207 -26.59 13.26 -25.40
C ALA A 207 -25.90 12.55 -24.23
N LEU A 208 -26.62 12.31 -23.11
CA LEU A 208 -26.08 11.61 -21.94
C LEU A 208 -25.73 10.14 -22.26
N VAL A 209 -26.60 9.44 -23.00
CA VAL A 209 -26.33 8.06 -23.43
C VAL A 209 -25.12 8.01 -24.37
N ALA A 210 -24.98 8.98 -25.28
CA ALA A 210 -23.82 9.07 -26.16
C ALA A 210 -22.51 9.32 -25.39
N LEU A 211 -22.52 10.19 -24.38
CA LEU A 211 -21.36 10.41 -23.50
C LEU A 211 -21.02 9.15 -22.69
N THR A 212 -22.04 8.47 -22.16
CA THR A 212 -21.88 7.22 -21.41
C THR A 212 -21.25 6.12 -22.29
N ALA A 213 -21.71 5.99 -23.53
CA ALA A 213 -21.16 5.07 -24.52
C ALA A 213 -19.68 5.39 -24.83
N LEU A 214 -19.36 6.67 -25.03
CA LEU A 214 -18.00 7.13 -25.31
C LEU A 214 -17.04 6.84 -24.14
N ILE A 215 -17.45 7.13 -22.90
CA ILE A 215 -16.64 6.87 -21.69
C ILE A 215 -16.47 5.38 -21.45
N SER A 216 -17.51 4.58 -21.68
CA SER A 216 -17.44 3.12 -21.60
C SER A 216 -16.49 2.54 -22.67
N ALA A 217 -16.57 3.04 -23.90
CA ALA A 217 -15.65 2.65 -24.98
C ALA A 217 -14.21 3.01 -24.64
N ALA A 218 -13.98 4.22 -24.10
CA ALA A 218 -12.67 4.66 -23.63
C ALA A 218 -12.13 3.75 -22.53
N THR A 219 -13.00 3.36 -21.57
CA THR A 219 -12.66 2.45 -20.48
C THR A 219 -12.25 1.08 -21.01
N LEU A 220 -13.05 0.48 -21.90
CA LEU A 220 -12.74 -0.81 -22.53
C LEU A 220 -11.47 -0.75 -23.39
N ALA A 221 -11.25 0.36 -24.10
CA ALA A 221 -10.03 0.57 -24.89
C ALA A 221 -8.76 0.59 -24.02
N THR A 222 -8.85 0.86 -22.71
CA THR A 222 -7.71 0.76 -21.79
C THR A 222 -7.27 -0.69 -21.50
N TYR A 223 -8.09 -1.70 -21.84
CA TYR A 223 -7.75 -3.12 -21.67
C TYR A 223 -7.12 -3.73 -22.92
N LEU A 224 -7.14 -3.03 -24.07
CA LEU A 224 -6.49 -3.54 -25.28
C LEU A 224 -4.95 -3.40 -25.16
N PRO A 225 -4.21 -4.49 -25.43
CA PRO A 225 -2.76 -4.49 -25.39
C PRO A 225 -2.16 -3.59 -26.49
N LEU A 226 -0.98 -3.04 -26.24
CA LEU A 226 -0.25 -2.20 -27.20
C LEU A 226 0.37 -3.06 -28.33
N ARG A 227 0.72 -2.43 -29.45
CA ARG A 227 1.33 -3.10 -30.61
C ARG A 227 2.67 -3.72 -30.18
N GLY A 228 2.74 -5.05 -30.09
CA GLY A 228 3.94 -5.80 -29.69
C GLY A 228 3.81 -6.60 -28.38
N GLN A 229 2.75 -6.42 -27.58
CA GLN A 229 2.53 -7.10 -26.29
C GLN A 229 1.73 -8.42 -26.37
N GLY A 230 1.44 -8.92 -27.58
CA GLY A 230 0.61 -10.12 -27.79
C GLY A 230 -0.90 -9.84 -27.76
N TRP A 231 -1.70 -10.90 -27.94
CA TRP A 231 -3.18 -10.84 -28.01
C TRP A 231 -3.88 -11.08 -26.67
N ARG A 232 -3.12 -11.32 -25.60
CA ARG A 232 -3.71 -11.60 -24.29
C ARG A 232 -4.25 -10.29 -23.70
N PRO A 233 -5.53 -10.21 -23.35
CA PRO A 233 -6.07 -9.08 -22.61
C PRO A 233 -5.31 -8.94 -21.29
N ASP A 234 -4.78 -7.76 -21.02
CA ASP A 234 -4.12 -7.47 -19.75
C ASP A 234 -5.20 -7.19 -18.71
N LEU A 235 -5.75 -8.27 -18.15
CA LEU A 235 -6.79 -8.21 -17.13
C LEU A 235 -6.25 -7.71 -15.79
N GLY A 236 -4.93 -7.55 -15.64
CA GLY A 236 -4.27 -7.23 -14.39
C GLY A 236 -4.44 -8.34 -13.35
N CYS A 237 -3.48 -8.47 -12.43
CA CYS A 237 -3.59 -9.42 -11.33
C CYS A 237 -4.46 -8.91 -10.16
N SER A 238 -5.13 -7.75 -10.30
CA SER A 238 -5.82 -7.09 -9.19
C SER A 238 -7.35 -7.10 -9.32
N PRO A 239 -8.09 -7.35 -8.23
CA PRO A 239 -9.56 -7.30 -8.19
C PRO A 239 -10.14 -5.92 -8.57
N CYS A 240 -9.34 -4.84 -8.48
CA CYS A 240 -9.74 -3.50 -8.93
C CYS A 240 -9.96 -3.39 -10.45
N ALA A 241 -9.24 -4.17 -11.26
CA ALA A 241 -9.42 -4.14 -12.72
C ALA A 241 -10.76 -4.75 -13.16
N ALA A 242 -11.30 -5.70 -12.40
CA ALA A 242 -12.63 -6.26 -12.65
C ALA A 242 -13.75 -5.26 -12.32
N MET A 243 -13.56 -4.42 -11.29
CA MET A 243 -14.59 -3.46 -10.86
C MET A 243 -14.93 -2.41 -11.93
N SER A 244 -13.95 -1.89 -12.67
CA SER A 244 -14.22 -0.90 -13.72
C SER A 244 -14.93 -1.48 -14.96
N ALA A 245 -14.77 -2.78 -15.24
CA ALA A 245 -15.62 -3.45 -16.22
C ALA A 245 -17.07 -3.59 -15.70
N GLY A 246 -17.21 -3.82 -14.38
CA GLY A 246 -18.50 -3.86 -13.70
C GLY A 246 -19.30 -2.56 -13.79
N SER A 247 -18.65 -1.39 -13.81
CA SER A 247 -19.37 -0.11 -13.91
C SER A 247 -20.06 0.08 -15.26
N VAL A 248 -19.53 -0.49 -16.34
CA VAL A 248 -20.17 -0.49 -17.67
C VAL A 248 -21.44 -1.34 -17.66
N LEU A 249 -21.39 -2.52 -17.02
CA LEU A 249 -22.56 -3.38 -16.86
C LEU A 249 -23.62 -2.74 -15.97
N ALA A 250 -23.20 -2.10 -14.86
CA ALA A 250 -24.10 -1.35 -13.98
C ALA A 250 -24.78 -0.19 -14.72
N ALA A 251 -24.07 0.54 -15.56
CA ALA A 251 -24.64 1.62 -16.36
C ALA A 251 -25.68 1.12 -17.38
N ALA A 252 -25.41 0.00 -18.06
CA ALA A 252 -26.37 -0.62 -18.96
C ALA A 252 -27.64 -1.07 -18.21
N TRP A 253 -27.48 -1.67 -17.03
CA TRP A 253 -28.61 -2.09 -16.18
C TRP A 253 -29.43 -0.90 -15.68
N LEU A 254 -28.78 0.18 -15.23
CA LEU A 254 -29.44 1.41 -14.79
C LEU A 254 -30.25 2.09 -15.90
N LEU A 255 -29.74 2.08 -17.13
CA LEU A 255 -30.48 2.64 -18.28
C LEU A 255 -31.69 1.78 -18.67
N GLY A 256 -31.61 0.46 -18.47
CA GLY A 256 -32.72 -0.46 -18.73
C GLY A 256 -33.83 -0.43 -17.67
N SER A 257 -33.53 -0.01 -16.43
CA SER A 257 -34.52 -0.01 -15.34
C SER A 257 -35.53 1.15 -15.43
N ALA A 258 -35.15 2.26 -16.05
CA ALA A 258 -36.06 3.39 -16.30
C ALA A 258 -35.81 4.02 -17.69
N PRO A 259 -36.47 3.51 -18.75
CA PRO A 259 -36.30 3.99 -20.12
C PRO A 259 -36.60 5.49 -20.22
N LEU A 260 -35.82 6.21 -21.05
CA LEU A 260 -35.97 7.65 -21.35
C LEU A 260 -35.89 8.62 -20.14
N GLN A 261 -35.56 8.17 -18.93
CA GLN A 261 -35.43 9.05 -17.77
C GLN A 261 -34.04 9.69 -17.68
N PRO A 262 -33.92 11.03 -17.69
CA PRO A 262 -32.62 11.72 -17.69
C PRO A 262 -31.85 11.52 -16.38
N ALA A 263 -32.54 11.38 -15.24
CA ALA A 263 -31.91 11.18 -13.94
C ALA A 263 -31.07 9.89 -13.89
N MET A 264 -31.61 8.77 -14.40
CA MET A 264 -30.87 7.50 -14.45
C MET A 264 -29.70 7.57 -15.44
N ALA A 265 -29.82 8.31 -16.54
CA ALA A 265 -28.72 8.54 -17.47
C ALA A 265 -27.57 9.32 -16.83
N VAL A 266 -27.85 10.30 -15.96
CA VAL A 266 -26.82 11.02 -15.19
C VAL A 266 -26.11 10.08 -14.21
N VAL A 267 -26.85 9.23 -13.50
CA VAL A 267 -26.25 8.25 -12.56
C VAL A 267 -25.38 7.24 -13.30
N ALA A 268 -25.86 6.72 -14.43
CA ALA A 268 -25.10 5.83 -15.30
C ALA A 268 -23.80 6.50 -15.78
N LEU A 269 -23.88 7.75 -16.24
CA LEU A 269 -22.73 8.55 -16.65
C LEU A 269 -21.72 8.73 -15.51
N ALA A 270 -22.19 9.06 -14.31
CA ALA A 270 -21.34 9.23 -13.13
C ALA A 270 -20.63 7.91 -12.76
N ALA A 271 -21.34 6.77 -12.81
CA ALA A 271 -20.78 5.45 -12.52
C ALA A 271 -19.66 5.08 -13.51
N VAL A 272 -19.84 5.29 -14.82
CA VAL A 272 -18.79 4.99 -15.81
C VAL A 272 -17.64 5.98 -15.75
N ALA A 273 -17.92 7.26 -15.49
CA ALA A 273 -16.88 8.27 -15.32
C ALA A 273 -15.99 7.95 -14.12
N PHE A 274 -16.58 7.54 -13.01
CA PHE A 274 -15.85 7.11 -11.82
C PHE A 274 -14.96 5.89 -12.11
N GLY A 275 -15.51 4.86 -12.78
CA GLY A 275 -14.74 3.68 -13.20
C GLY A 275 -13.57 4.03 -14.14
N LEU A 276 -13.78 4.97 -15.07
CA LEU A 276 -12.71 5.46 -15.95
C LEU A 276 -11.63 6.21 -15.15
N VAL A 277 -12.02 7.09 -14.23
CA VAL A 277 -11.07 7.83 -13.39
C VAL A 277 -10.22 6.85 -12.58
N GLN A 278 -10.83 5.88 -11.91
CA GLN A 278 -10.11 4.83 -11.17
C GLN A 278 -9.13 4.06 -12.06
N ARG A 279 -9.54 3.73 -13.29
CA ARG A 279 -8.70 3.02 -14.25
C ARG A 279 -7.54 3.90 -14.72
N LEU A 280 -7.77 5.18 -15.01
CA LEU A 280 -6.72 6.11 -15.46
C LEU A 280 -5.73 6.43 -14.34
N THR A 281 -6.18 6.48 -13.09
CA THR A 281 -5.29 6.64 -11.92
C THR A 281 -4.57 5.33 -11.56
N GLY A 282 -5.13 4.16 -11.92
CA GLY A 282 -4.56 2.85 -11.60
C GLY A 282 -3.74 2.15 -12.71
N ALA A 283 -3.81 2.57 -13.98
CA ALA A 283 -3.21 1.85 -15.11
C ALA A 283 -1.69 2.03 -15.31
N ALA A 284 -0.98 2.64 -14.34
CA ALA A 284 0.46 2.91 -14.46
C ALA A 284 1.36 1.77 -13.94
N THR A 285 0.80 0.70 -13.35
CA THR A 285 1.56 -0.41 -12.78
C THR A 285 1.37 -1.69 -13.59
N THR A 286 2.39 -2.03 -14.37
CA THR A 286 2.52 -3.35 -15.01
C THR A 286 3.26 -4.28 -14.05
N CYS A 287 2.76 -5.49 -13.85
CA CYS A 287 3.40 -6.48 -13.00
C CYS A 287 4.79 -6.83 -13.53
N SER A 288 5.80 -6.86 -12.66
CA SER A 288 7.08 -7.48 -13.00
C SER A 288 6.87 -8.99 -13.07
N THR A 289 7.04 -9.57 -14.27
CA THR A 289 7.18 -11.01 -14.48
C THR A 289 8.48 -11.54 -13.90
#